data_AF-A0A923TN79-F1
#
_entry.id   AF-A0A923TN79-F1
#
_cell.length_a   1.000
_cell.length_b   1.000
_cell.length_c   1.000
_cell.angle_alpha   90.00
_cell.angle_beta   90.00
_cell.angle_gamma   90.00
#
_symmetry.space_group_name_H-M   'P 1'
#
loop_
_entity.id
_entity.type
_entity.pdbx_description
1 polymer ?
#
loop_
_entity_poly.entity_id
_entity_poly.type
_entity_poly.pdbx_seq_one_letter_code
_entity_poly.pdbx_strand_id
1 'polypeptide(L)'
;MQTTKPNQQSATGAAPQPAAGPGKLAGIRHLIAVGSGKGGVGKSTVSVNLALALAQRGARVGMVDADILGPSIPGMLGIPTGEPPEMTADSRMIPAERYGLKVVSMGMLTGDDQPAVLRGPMVGKYLKMFVDGVQWGELDYLILDLPPGTGDTQLTLAQSMPLSGVVIVTTPQAVSLKIARRGLRMFEKVQVPILGIVENMRTFTCPHCGETTDIFRNGGGEQMSHELGVPFLGALPLDAGVVTCGDAGCPIVIGQPMSVSARVYGAIAGALMTELDTADTGLKPFVWKWDSNEGAPAWTQAAVHLSGARNIPVGLLRRDPRTLSLLWQDGHRDDLDVRDLRLACRCALCVEEMSGRKLLDPRTVRADVSPRQITSIGNYAIQFDWSDGHNSGIYAFNDLRDLGERAALQGAEDV
;
A
#
# COMPACT_ATOMS: atom_id res chain seq x y z
N MET A 1 -7.48 -75.44 6.02
CA MET A 1 -6.26 -74.77 6.52
C MET A 1 -5.36 -74.60 5.29
N GLN A 2 -5.03 -73.43 4.77
CA GLN A 2 -4.70 -72.15 5.38
C GLN A 2 -5.32 -71.00 4.58
N THR A 3 -5.76 -69.99 5.31
CA THR A 3 -6.32 -68.72 4.86
C THR A 3 -5.19 -67.76 4.46
N THR A 4 -5.21 -67.28 3.21
CA THR A 4 -4.34 -66.20 2.73
C THR A 4 -4.91 -64.85 3.17
N LYS A 5 -4.16 -64.14 4.02
CA LYS A 5 -4.46 -62.76 4.43
C LYS A 5 -4.08 -61.78 3.30
N PRO A 6 -4.91 -60.76 3.02
CA PRO A 6 -4.52 -59.67 2.11
C PRO A 6 -3.59 -58.68 2.81
N ASN A 7 -2.56 -58.27 2.07
CA ASN A 7 -1.49 -57.36 2.45
C ASN A 7 -2.04 -55.92 2.60
N GLN A 8 -2.14 -55.42 3.84
CA GLN A 8 -2.40 -54.01 4.13
C GLN A 8 -1.06 -53.25 4.08
N GLN A 9 -0.79 -52.60 2.94
CA GLN A 9 0.22 -51.53 2.89
C GLN A 9 -0.44 -50.24 3.38
N SER A 10 0.00 -49.81 4.55
CA SER A 10 -0.33 -48.53 5.17
C SER A 10 0.15 -47.37 4.31
N ALA A 11 -0.76 -46.70 3.62
CA ALA A 11 -0.53 -45.38 3.04
C ALA A 11 -0.43 -44.37 4.19
N THR A 12 0.79 -44.02 4.60
CA THR A 12 1.04 -42.86 5.44
C THR A 12 0.75 -41.60 4.62
N GLY A 13 -0.48 -41.09 4.74
CA GLY A 13 -0.86 -39.79 4.21
C GLY A 13 -0.01 -38.71 4.88
N ALA A 14 0.98 -38.19 4.16
CA ALA A 14 1.68 -37.00 4.55
C ALA A 14 0.67 -35.85 4.60
N ALA A 15 0.44 -35.31 5.79
CA ALA A 15 -0.36 -34.11 5.98
C ALA A 15 0.22 -32.96 5.12
N PRO A 16 -0.62 -32.15 4.45
CA PRO A 16 -0.13 -31.01 3.70
C PRO A 16 0.60 -30.07 4.67
N GLN A 17 1.90 -29.88 4.45
CA GLN A 17 2.68 -28.87 5.16
C GLN A 17 2.03 -27.49 4.91
N PRO A 18 1.85 -26.67 5.95
CA PRO A 18 1.31 -25.33 5.79
C PRO A 18 2.25 -24.54 4.86
N ALA A 19 1.67 -23.93 3.83
CA ALA A 19 2.37 -23.08 2.88
C ALA A 19 3.16 -22.00 3.63
N ALA A 20 4.46 -21.91 3.35
CA ALA A 20 5.31 -20.84 3.84
C ALA A 20 4.67 -19.48 3.47
N GLY A 21 4.67 -18.54 4.42
CA GLY A 21 4.18 -17.17 4.20
C GLY A 21 4.88 -16.49 3.02
N PRO A 22 4.36 -15.36 2.52
CA PRO A 22 4.85 -14.71 1.31
C PRO A 22 6.35 -14.38 1.44
N GLY A 23 7.19 -15.16 0.77
CA GLY A 23 8.64 -15.08 0.85
C GLY A 23 9.15 -13.80 0.21
N LYS A 24 10.14 -13.16 0.84
CA LYS A 24 10.89 -12.05 0.24
C LYS A 24 11.48 -12.50 -1.10
N LEU A 25 11.31 -11.68 -2.13
CA LEU A 25 11.92 -11.92 -3.44
C LEU A 25 13.43 -11.72 -3.34
N ALA A 26 14.21 -12.69 -3.81
CA ALA A 26 15.66 -12.61 -3.75
C ALA A 26 16.17 -11.39 -4.54
N GLY A 27 17.01 -10.58 -3.91
CA GLY A 27 17.61 -9.38 -4.52
C GLY A 27 16.70 -8.16 -4.62
N ILE A 28 15.44 -8.21 -4.17
CA ILE A 28 14.51 -7.07 -4.19
C ILE A 28 14.17 -6.67 -2.75
N ARG A 29 14.58 -5.49 -2.31
CA ARG A 29 14.30 -5.00 -0.94
C ARG A 29 12.82 -4.64 -0.78
N HIS A 30 12.26 -3.84 -1.68
CA HIS A 30 10.85 -3.45 -1.65
C HIS A 30 10.14 -3.65 -2.99
N LEU A 31 8.96 -4.26 -2.95
CA LEU A 31 8.07 -4.42 -4.10
C LEU A 31 6.85 -3.50 -3.92
N ILE A 32 6.74 -2.46 -4.73
CA ILE A 32 5.74 -1.39 -4.55
C ILE A 32 4.77 -1.40 -5.71
N ALA A 33 3.48 -1.52 -5.40
CA ALA A 33 2.44 -1.34 -6.40
C ALA A 33 2.06 0.14 -6.54
N VAL A 34 1.78 0.59 -7.75
CA VAL A 34 1.13 1.88 -8.02
C VAL A 34 -0.23 1.59 -8.63
N GLY A 35 -1.28 1.98 -7.90
CA GLY A 35 -2.67 1.72 -8.27
C GLY A 35 -3.46 3.00 -8.51
N SER A 36 -4.56 2.90 -9.24
CA SER A 36 -5.54 3.98 -9.36
C SER A 36 -6.95 3.45 -9.42
N GLY A 37 -7.89 4.20 -8.83
CA GLY A 37 -9.30 3.83 -8.86
C GLY A 37 -9.91 3.91 -10.27
N LYS A 38 -9.46 4.86 -11.11
CA LYS A 38 -9.97 5.05 -12.47
C LYS A 38 -8.83 5.19 -13.48
N GLY A 39 -9.15 4.98 -14.76
CA GLY A 39 -8.27 5.32 -15.88
C GLY A 39 -8.12 6.83 -16.05
N GLY A 40 -6.99 7.27 -16.62
CA GLY A 40 -6.76 8.68 -16.96
C GLY A 40 -6.38 9.61 -15.80
N VAL A 41 -6.05 9.09 -14.61
CA VAL A 41 -5.49 9.92 -13.50
C VAL A 41 -4.00 10.22 -13.66
N GLY A 42 -3.35 9.68 -14.69
CA GLY A 42 -1.89 9.80 -14.87
C GLY A 42 -1.07 8.81 -14.02
N LYS A 43 -1.64 7.66 -13.64
CA LYS A 43 -0.97 6.61 -12.86
C LYS A 43 0.40 6.24 -13.43
N SER A 44 0.48 5.83 -14.69
CA SER A 44 1.74 5.41 -15.33
C SER A 44 2.76 6.54 -15.43
N THR A 45 2.29 7.77 -15.69
CA THR A 45 3.13 8.98 -15.64
C THR A 45 3.72 9.21 -14.26
N VAL A 46 2.92 9.04 -13.20
CA VAL A 46 3.39 9.11 -11.82
C VAL A 46 4.37 7.98 -11.52
N SER A 47 4.08 6.73 -11.92
CA SER A 47 4.94 5.55 -11.74
C SER A 47 6.34 5.78 -12.33
N VAL A 48 6.42 6.23 -13.58
CA VAL A 48 7.70 6.50 -14.27
C VAL A 48 8.51 7.58 -13.57
N ASN A 49 7.89 8.74 -13.30
CA ASN A 49 8.62 9.86 -12.70
C ASN A 49 8.98 9.61 -11.23
N LEU A 50 8.16 8.85 -10.50
CA LEU A 50 8.47 8.39 -9.15
C LEU A 50 9.68 7.45 -9.15
N ALA A 51 9.71 6.45 -10.04
CA ALA A 51 10.82 5.52 -10.18
C ALA A 51 12.14 6.24 -10.50
N LEU A 52 12.09 7.19 -11.43
CA LEU A 52 13.24 8.01 -11.79
C LEU A 52 13.67 8.95 -10.64
N ALA A 53 12.74 9.54 -9.89
CA ALA A 53 13.05 10.37 -8.73
C ALA A 53 13.66 9.58 -7.57
N LEU A 54 13.31 8.29 -7.42
CA LEU A 54 14.00 7.36 -6.51
C LEU A 54 15.42 7.06 -7.01
N ALA A 55 15.58 6.78 -8.31
CA ALA A 55 16.89 6.51 -8.92
C ALA A 55 17.84 7.71 -8.82
N GLN A 56 17.35 8.94 -8.99
CA GLN A 56 18.12 10.18 -8.81
C GLN A 56 18.62 10.39 -7.37
N ARG A 57 18.02 9.69 -6.40
CA ARG A 57 18.50 9.64 -5.01
C ARG A 57 19.51 8.52 -4.74
N GLY A 58 19.97 7.83 -5.78
CA GLY A 58 20.95 6.76 -5.69
C GLY A 58 20.36 5.37 -5.43
N ALA A 59 19.02 5.22 -5.46
CA ALA A 59 18.40 3.91 -5.34
C ALA A 59 18.53 3.09 -6.63
N ARG A 60 18.67 1.78 -6.50
CA ARG A 60 18.60 0.84 -7.62
C ARG A 60 17.14 0.49 -7.87
N VAL A 61 16.61 0.91 -9.02
CA VAL A 61 15.17 0.85 -9.29
C VAL A 61 14.88 0.01 -10.53
N GLY A 62 13.95 -0.93 -10.36
CA GLY A 62 13.31 -1.65 -11.47
C GLY A 62 11.86 -1.21 -11.65
N MET A 63 11.32 -1.42 -12.84
CA MET A 63 9.92 -1.15 -13.13
C MET A 63 9.28 -2.24 -14.00
N VAL A 64 8.07 -2.62 -13.62
CA VAL A 64 7.21 -3.54 -14.37
C VAL A 64 5.96 -2.80 -14.81
N ASP A 65 5.73 -2.76 -16.11
CA ASP A 65 4.46 -2.31 -16.67
C ASP A 65 3.45 -3.47 -16.62
N ALA A 66 2.50 -3.36 -15.69
CA ALA A 66 1.47 -4.37 -15.49
C ALA A 66 0.15 -4.02 -16.22
N ASP A 67 0.08 -2.89 -16.90
CA ASP A 67 -1.06 -2.50 -17.72
C ASP A 67 -0.98 -3.13 -19.12
N ILE A 68 -1.13 -4.45 -19.15
CA ILE A 68 -1.01 -5.32 -20.32
C ILE A 68 -1.88 -4.86 -21.51
N LEU A 69 -3.03 -4.23 -21.25
CA LEU A 69 -3.99 -3.84 -22.29
C LEU A 69 -3.69 -2.46 -22.91
N GLY A 70 -2.81 -1.67 -22.29
CA GLY A 70 -2.45 -0.35 -22.77
C GLY A 70 -1.08 0.05 -22.21
N PRO A 71 0.00 -0.70 -22.55
CA PRO A 71 1.32 -0.42 -22.03
C PRO A 71 1.76 0.96 -22.50
N SER A 72 2.16 1.80 -21.55
CA SER A 72 2.53 3.19 -21.83
C SER A 72 3.96 3.52 -21.39
N ILE A 73 4.56 2.66 -20.57
CA ILE A 73 5.87 2.86 -19.97
C ILE A 73 7.00 2.87 -20.99
N PRO A 74 7.09 1.92 -21.97
CA PRO A 74 8.17 1.94 -22.96
C PRO A 74 8.22 3.25 -23.73
N GLY A 75 7.05 3.73 -24.20
CA GLY A 75 6.94 5.01 -24.90
C GLY A 75 7.39 6.19 -24.04
N MET A 76 6.95 6.27 -22.78
CA MET A 76 7.36 7.35 -21.87
C MET A 76 8.87 7.39 -21.59
N LEU A 77 9.56 6.25 -21.73
CA LEU A 77 11.01 6.15 -21.54
C LEU A 77 11.80 6.20 -22.86
N GLY A 78 11.12 6.22 -24.01
CA GLY A 78 11.77 6.11 -25.32
C GLY A 78 12.47 4.77 -25.52
N ILE A 79 11.91 3.70 -24.94
CA ILE A 79 12.37 2.32 -25.15
C ILE A 79 11.62 1.75 -26.36
N PRO A 80 12.32 1.16 -27.36
CA PRO A 80 11.68 0.50 -28.49
C PRO A 80 10.67 -0.57 -28.05
N THR A 81 9.53 -0.63 -28.73
CA THR A 81 8.49 -1.65 -28.56
C THR A 81 8.61 -2.73 -29.64
N GLY A 82 8.04 -3.91 -29.39
CA GLY A 82 8.01 -5.02 -30.37
C GLY A 82 9.33 -5.77 -30.57
N GLU A 83 10.36 -5.45 -29.79
CA GLU A 83 11.61 -6.22 -29.72
C GLU A 83 11.61 -7.04 -28.42
N PRO A 84 11.43 -8.38 -28.49
CA PRO A 84 11.46 -9.20 -27.30
C PRO A 84 12.81 -9.07 -26.58
N PRO A 85 12.81 -8.93 -25.24
CA PRO A 85 14.04 -8.84 -24.47
C PRO A 85 14.88 -10.11 -24.64
N GLU A 86 16.19 -9.92 -24.68
CA GLU A 86 17.14 -11.02 -24.72
C GLU A 86 16.98 -11.93 -23.49
N MET A 87 17.33 -13.20 -23.66
CA MET A 87 17.33 -14.18 -22.58
C MET A 87 18.76 -14.59 -22.23
N THR A 88 19.01 -14.77 -20.95
CA THR A 88 20.26 -15.31 -20.43
C THR A 88 20.35 -16.82 -20.70
N ALA A 89 21.55 -17.40 -20.53
CA ALA A 89 21.78 -18.84 -20.67
C ALA A 89 20.93 -19.68 -19.69
N ASP A 90 20.59 -19.14 -18.53
CA ASP A 90 19.69 -19.74 -17.53
C ASP A 90 18.20 -19.42 -17.78
N SER A 91 17.83 -18.98 -18.99
CA SER A 91 16.45 -18.69 -19.40
C SER A 91 15.75 -17.59 -18.58
N ARG A 92 16.52 -16.62 -18.05
CA ARG A 92 15.96 -15.40 -17.45
C ARG A 92 15.92 -14.28 -18.48
N MET A 93 14.92 -13.43 -18.37
CA MET A 93 14.76 -12.25 -19.21
C MET A 93 15.73 -11.14 -18.78
N ILE A 94 16.44 -10.55 -19.73
CA ILE A 94 17.29 -9.37 -19.49
C ILE A 94 16.39 -8.13 -19.60
N PRO A 95 16.25 -7.31 -18.55
CA PRO A 95 15.40 -6.12 -18.60
C PRO A 95 16.04 -5.05 -19.50
N ALA A 96 15.21 -4.23 -20.14
CA ALA A 96 15.69 -3.04 -20.85
C ALA A 96 16.23 -2.02 -19.84
N GLU A 97 17.28 -1.28 -20.21
CA GLU A 97 17.85 -0.24 -19.35
C GLU A 97 17.71 1.15 -19.95
N ARG A 98 17.14 2.08 -19.18
CA ARG A 98 17.02 3.47 -19.60
C ARG A 98 17.01 4.43 -18.42
N TYR A 99 17.78 5.51 -18.51
CA TYR A 99 17.91 6.53 -17.45
C TYR A 99 18.25 5.95 -16.08
N GLY A 100 18.98 4.82 -16.03
CA GLY A 100 19.33 4.11 -14.79
C GLY A 100 18.23 3.20 -14.22
N LEU A 101 17.09 3.04 -14.92
CA LEU A 101 16.05 2.08 -14.57
C LEU A 101 16.22 0.78 -15.36
N LYS A 102 15.93 -0.35 -14.69
CA LYS A 102 15.66 -1.64 -15.36
C LYS A 102 14.16 -1.75 -15.61
N VAL A 103 13.73 -2.11 -16.81
CA VAL A 103 12.33 -2.04 -17.21
C VAL A 103 11.92 -3.29 -17.97
N VAL A 104 10.75 -3.81 -17.62
CA VAL A 104 10.05 -4.84 -18.39
C VAL A 104 8.61 -4.41 -18.59
N SER A 105 8.10 -4.56 -19.81
CA SER A 105 6.70 -4.29 -20.15
C SER A 105 6.19 -5.37 -21.09
N MET A 106 4.87 -5.62 -21.03
CA MET A 106 4.22 -6.46 -22.02
C MET A 106 4.36 -5.89 -23.45
N GLY A 107 4.41 -4.57 -23.61
CA GLY A 107 4.63 -3.93 -24.91
C GLY A 107 5.97 -4.27 -25.57
N MET A 108 6.91 -4.85 -24.83
CA MET A 108 8.16 -5.40 -25.38
C MET A 108 7.98 -6.80 -25.97
N LEU A 109 7.04 -7.60 -25.43
CA LEU A 109 6.79 -8.98 -25.87
C LEU A 109 5.80 -9.08 -27.04
N THR A 110 4.86 -8.15 -27.09
CA THR A 110 3.84 -8.09 -28.14
C THR A 110 4.13 -6.89 -29.03
N GLY A 111 4.45 -7.12 -30.31
CA GLY A 111 4.50 -6.02 -31.30
C GLY A 111 3.17 -5.27 -31.36
N ASP A 112 3.22 -3.98 -31.69
CA ASP A 112 2.16 -2.97 -31.50
C ASP A 112 0.82 -3.18 -32.23
N ASP A 113 0.49 -4.38 -32.73
CA ASP A 113 -0.66 -4.56 -33.64
C ASP A 113 -1.49 -5.84 -33.45
N GLN A 114 -1.35 -6.54 -32.32
CA GLN A 114 -2.28 -7.63 -31.98
C GLN A 114 -2.83 -7.48 -30.56
N PRO A 115 -4.14 -7.23 -30.37
CA PRO A 115 -4.74 -7.29 -29.05
C PRO A 115 -4.70 -8.75 -28.57
N ALA A 116 -3.67 -9.09 -27.82
CA ALA A 116 -3.61 -10.34 -27.10
C ALA A 116 -4.80 -10.35 -26.13
N VAL A 117 -5.86 -11.10 -26.44
CA VAL A 117 -7.02 -11.28 -25.57
C VAL A 117 -6.56 -12.12 -24.37
N LEU A 118 -5.90 -11.46 -23.42
CA LEU A 118 -5.34 -12.06 -22.23
C LEU A 118 -6.45 -12.15 -21.19
N ARG A 119 -6.89 -13.38 -20.90
CA ARG A 119 -7.84 -13.67 -19.82
C ARG A 119 -7.16 -13.47 -18.47
N GLY A 120 -7.90 -13.00 -17.46
CA GLY A 120 -7.38 -12.63 -16.12
C GLY A 120 -6.33 -13.57 -15.49
N PRO A 121 -6.49 -14.91 -15.52
CA PRO A 121 -5.48 -15.84 -14.98
C PRO A 121 -4.11 -15.77 -15.66
N MET A 122 -4.06 -15.38 -16.95
CA MET A 122 -2.81 -15.22 -17.69
C MET A 122 -2.04 -13.97 -17.23
N VAL A 123 -2.75 -12.90 -16.87
CA VAL A 123 -2.16 -11.64 -16.37
C VAL A 123 -1.32 -11.89 -15.12
N GLY A 124 -1.86 -12.65 -14.15
CA GLY A 124 -1.12 -13.04 -12.95
C GLY A 124 0.12 -13.89 -13.26
N LYS A 125 0.03 -14.80 -14.24
CA LYS A 125 1.17 -15.63 -14.68
C LYS A 125 2.29 -14.80 -15.30
N TYR A 126 1.97 -13.86 -16.19
CA TYR A 126 2.95 -12.97 -16.80
C TYR A 126 3.61 -12.05 -15.78
N LEU A 127 2.83 -11.52 -14.84
CA LEU A 127 3.38 -10.65 -13.81
C LEU A 127 4.28 -11.41 -12.84
N LYS A 128 3.90 -12.64 -12.47
CA LYS A 128 4.81 -13.53 -11.72
C LYS A 128 6.09 -13.81 -12.50
N MET A 129 5.99 -14.05 -13.81
CA MET A 129 7.16 -14.21 -14.68
C MET A 129 8.03 -12.95 -14.75
N PHE A 130 7.45 -11.75 -14.81
CA PHE A 130 8.23 -10.50 -14.81
C PHE A 130 8.90 -10.23 -13.46
N VAL A 131 8.29 -10.65 -12.37
CA VAL A 131 8.87 -10.49 -11.04
C VAL A 131 9.95 -11.55 -10.78
N ASP A 132 9.68 -12.83 -11.05
CA ASP A 132 10.56 -13.95 -10.69
C ASP A 132 11.56 -14.34 -11.81
N GLY A 133 11.19 -14.14 -13.07
CA GLY A 133 11.89 -14.63 -14.26
C GLY A 133 12.79 -13.61 -14.95
N VAL A 134 12.93 -12.41 -14.39
CA VAL A 134 13.78 -11.34 -14.92
C VAL A 134 15.07 -11.25 -14.11
N GLN A 135 16.19 -10.98 -14.78
CA GLN A 135 17.49 -10.76 -14.15
C GLN A 135 17.59 -9.34 -13.57
N TRP A 136 16.79 -9.06 -12.53
CA TRP A 136 16.79 -7.76 -11.85
C TRP A 136 18.14 -7.42 -11.21
N GLY A 137 18.87 -8.44 -10.72
CA GLY A 137 20.01 -8.23 -9.85
C GLY A 137 19.55 -7.73 -8.48
N GLU A 138 20.33 -6.83 -7.87
CA GLU A 138 19.97 -6.23 -6.59
C GLU A 138 19.26 -4.88 -6.80
N LEU A 139 18.02 -4.78 -6.32
CA LEU A 139 17.17 -3.60 -6.38
C LEU A 139 16.74 -3.17 -4.97
N ASP A 140 16.76 -1.86 -4.75
CA ASP A 140 16.16 -1.27 -3.55
C ASP A 140 14.64 -1.17 -3.71
N TYR A 141 14.16 -0.85 -4.92
CA TYR A 141 12.74 -0.71 -5.23
C TYR A 141 12.40 -1.36 -6.58
N LEU A 142 11.36 -2.20 -6.61
CA LEU A 142 10.71 -2.65 -7.84
C LEU A 142 9.29 -2.06 -7.89
N ILE A 143 9.04 -1.17 -8.86
CA ILE A 143 7.76 -0.48 -9.03
C ILE A 143 6.88 -1.26 -10.01
N LEU A 144 5.65 -1.61 -9.60
CA LEU A 144 4.64 -2.25 -10.46
C LEU A 144 3.55 -1.24 -10.83
N ASP A 145 3.44 -0.90 -12.10
CA ASP A 145 2.36 -0.04 -12.60
C ASP A 145 1.11 -0.86 -12.90
N LEU A 146 0.19 -0.97 -11.93
CA LEU A 146 -0.99 -1.84 -12.04
C LEU A 146 -1.98 -1.36 -13.10
N PRO A 147 -2.79 -2.23 -13.73
CA PRO A 147 -3.87 -1.78 -14.63
C PRO A 147 -4.89 -0.93 -13.89
N PRO A 148 -5.63 0.00 -14.52
CA PRO A 148 -6.58 0.88 -13.84
C PRO A 148 -7.80 0.12 -13.30
N GLY A 149 -8.44 0.69 -12.28
CA GLY A 149 -9.73 0.22 -11.76
C GLY A 149 -9.66 -0.32 -10.33
N THR A 150 -10.77 -0.88 -9.85
CA THR A 150 -10.86 -1.57 -8.55
C THR A 150 -11.46 -2.97 -8.71
N GLY A 151 -11.20 -3.59 -9.86
CA GLY A 151 -11.74 -4.90 -10.24
C GLY A 151 -10.89 -6.06 -9.73
N ASP A 152 -11.42 -7.28 -9.91
CA ASP A 152 -10.82 -8.53 -9.40
C ASP A 152 -9.38 -8.77 -9.87
N THR A 153 -8.97 -8.19 -11.00
CA THR A 153 -7.60 -8.29 -11.52
C THR A 153 -6.58 -7.67 -10.54
N GLN A 154 -6.80 -6.45 -10.04
CA GLN A 154 -5.85 -5.85 -9.09
C GLN A 154 -5.80 -6.62 -7.77
N LEU A 155 -6.95 -7.12 -7.30
CA LEU A 155 -7.04 -7.94 -6.09
C LEU A 155 -6.23 -9.24 -6.24
N THR A 156 -6.43 -9.94 -7.36
CA THR A 156 -5.71 -11.18 -7.67
C THR A 156 -4.19 -10.93 -7.72
N LEU A 157 -3.77 -9.79 -8.30
CA LEU A 157 -2.35 -9.42 -8.37
C LEU A 157 -1.78 -9.13 -6.99
N ALA A 158 -2.48 -8.33 -6.19
CA ALA A 158 -2.09 -8.00 -4.83
C ALA A 158 -1.96 -9.26 -3.94
N GLN A 159 -2.79 -10.28 -4.14
CA GLN A 159 -2.71 -11.56 -3.41
C GLN A 159 -1.58 -12.47 -3.88
N SER A 160 -1.18 -12.36 -5.15
CA SER A 160 -0.20 -13.26 -5.76
C SER A 160 1.26 -12.85 -5.56
N MET A 161 1.49 -11.66 -4.98
CA MET A 161 2.83 -11.06 -4.84
C MET A 161 3.07 -10.55 -3.41
N PRO A 162 4.31 -10.67 -2.91
CA PRO A 162 4.70 -10.16 -1.59
C PRO A 162 4.91 -8.64 -1.63
N LEU A 163 3.86 -7.86 -1.85
CA LEU A 163 3.94 -6.40 -1.91
C LEU A 163 4.39 -5.81 -0.57
N SER A 164 5.40 -4.94 -0.59
CA SER A 164 5.77 -4.10 0.56
C SER A 164 4.72 -3.03 0.84
N GLY A 165 3.98 -2.63 -0.20
CA GLY A 165 2.81 -1.78 -0.07
C GLY A 165 2.37 -1.19 -1.40
N VAL A 166 1.39 -0.30 -1.35
CA VAL A 166 0.78 0.34 -2.52
C VAL A 166 0.74 1.86 -2.38
N VAL A 167 1.06 2.56 -3.47
CA VAL A 167 0.83 3.99 -3.66
C VAL A 167 -0.44 4.16 -4.49
N ILE A 168 -1.37 4.99 -4.02
CA ILE A 168 -2.64 5.25 -4.71
C ILE A 168 -2.59 6.61 -5.41
N VAL A 169 -2.78 6.61 -6.72
CA VAL A 169 -2.86 7.83 -7.54
C VAL A 169 -4.32 8.21 -7.76
N THR A 170 -4.65 9.46 -7.43
CA THR A 170 -5.98 10.05 -7.64
C THR A 170 -5.89 11.43 -8.26
N THR A 171 -7.04 12.06 -8.54
CA THR A 171 -7.15 13.49 -8.87
C THR A 171 -8.15 14.17 -7.92
N PRO A 172 -8.17 15.50 -7.81
CA PRO A 172 -9.06 16.22 -6.88
C PRO A 172 -10.56 16.09 -7.20
N GLN A 173 -10.92 15.47 -8.32
CA GLN A 173 -12.32 15.30 -8.73
C GLN A 173 -13.04 14.34 -7.78
N ALA A 174 -14.23 14.73 -7.30
CA ALA A 174 -15.01 13.95 -6.35
C ALA A 174 -15.27 12.49 -6.80
N VAL A 175 -15.47 12.27 -8.11
CA VAL A 175 -15.64 10.91 -8.67
C VAL A 175 -14.36 10.08 -8.52
N SER A 176 -13.20 10.64 -8.84
CA SER A 176 -11.90 9.96 -8.66
C SER A 176 -11.68 9.58 -7.20
N LEU A 177 -12.00 10.49 -6.28
CA LEU A 177 -11.81 10.29 -4.85
C LEU A 177 -12.69 9.14 -4.32
N LYS A 178 -13.97 9.08 -4.72
CA LYS A 178 -14.84 7.95 -4.35
C LYS A 178 -14.28 6.61 -4.80
N ILE A 179 -13.69 6.56 -6.00
CA ILE A 179 -13.16 5.31 -6.54
C ILE A 179 -11.80 4.97 -5.91
N ALA A 180 -10.94 5.95 -5.64
CA ALA A 180 -9.70 5.76 -4.90
C ALA A 180 -9.96 5.20 -3.49
N ARG A 181 -10.98 5.70 -2.78
CA ARG A 181 -11.43 5.15 -1.48
C ARG A 181 -11.83 3.68 -1.59
N ARG A 182 -12.51 3.29 -2.65
CA ARG A 182 -12.87 1.89 -2.90
C ARG A 182 -11.64 1.03 -3.19
N GLY A 183 -10.68 1.55 -3.95
CA GLY A 183 -9.40 0.89 -4.25
C GLY A 183 -8.57 0.68 -2.98
N LEU A 184 -8.49 1.68 -2.10
CA LEU A 184 -7.83 1.56 -0.80
C LEU A 184 -8.42 0.38 0.00
N ARG A 185 -9.74 0.36 0.20
CA ARG A 185 -10.43 -0.74 0.91
C ARG A 185 -10.22 -2.12 0.30
N MET A 186 -9.91 -2.21 -0.98
CA MET A 186 -9.56 -3.48 -1.63
C MET A 186 -8.19 -3.98 -1.15
N PHE A 187 -7.17 -3.12 -1.14
CA PHE A 187 -5.83 -3.47 -0.64
C PHE A 187 -5.83 -3.76 0.87
N GLU A 188 -6.69 -3.08 1.64
CA GLU A 188 -6.91 -3.39 3.06
C GLU A 188 -7.37 -4.85 3.26
N LYS A 189 -8.31 -5.33 2.44
CA LYS A 189 -8.85 -6.71 2.53
C LYS A 189 -7.80 -7.79 2.28
N VAL A 190 -6.75 -7.46 1.53
CA VAL A 190 -5.63 -8.37 1.24
C VAL A 190 -4.41 -8.05 2.08
N GLN A 191 -4.57 -7.21 3.10
CA GLN A 191 -3.54 -6.84 4.07
C GLN A 191 -2.28 -6.25 3.43
N VAL A 192 -2.41 -5.58 2.28
CA VAL A 192 -1.31 -4.85 1.65
C VAL A 192 -1.23 -3.45 2.26
N PRO A 193 -0.06 -3.03 2.81
CA PRO A 193 0.09 -1.71 3.40
C PRO A 193 -0.14 -0.58 2.37
N ILE A 194 -0.89 0.44 2.76
CA ILE A 194 -1.01 1.67 1.96
C ILE A 194 0.17 2.57 2.31
N LEU A 195 1.09 2.77 1.37
CA LEU A 195 2.27 3.63 1.55
C LEU A 195 1.92 5.11 1.39
N GLY A 196 0.81 5.41 0.71
CA GLY A 196 0.19 6.72 0.73
C GLY A 196 -0.53 7.09 -0.56
N ILE A 197 -1.09 8.29 -0.55
CA ILE A 197 -1.85 8.87 -1.66
C ILE A 197 -1.02 9.94 -2.36
N VAL A 198 -1.02 9.88 -3.70
CA VAL A 198 -0.53 10.95 -4.58
C VAL A 198 -1.73 11.58 -5.29
N GLU A 199 -1.93 12.88 -5.09
CA GLU A 199 -2.95 13.64 -5.81
C GLU A 199 -2.35 14.26 -7.07
N ASN A 200 -2.70 13.75 -8.24
CA ASN A 200 -2.23 14.29 -9.51
C ASN A 200 -3.17 15.40 -10.05
N MET A 201 -2.62 16.30 -10.87
CA MET A 201 -3.36 17.37 -11.56
C MET A 201 -4.11 18.31 -10.59
N ARG A 202 -3.47 18.71 -9.49
CA ARG A 202 -4.08 19.55 -8.44
C ARG A 202 -4.27 21.00 -8.89
N THR A 203 -3.16 21.66 -9.23
CA THR A 203 -3.13 23.09 -9.53
C THR A 203 -2.53 23.33 -10.91
N PHE A 204 -2.91 24.41 -11.56
CA PHE A 204 -2.25 24.88 -12.78
C PHE A 204 -1.61 26.23 -12.53
N THR A 205 -0.32 26.35 -12.86
CA THR A 205 0.37 27.64 -12.79
C THR A 205 0.46 28.22 -14.20
N CYS A 206 -0.13 29.39 -14.39
CA CYS A 206 -0.12 30.07 -15.67
C CYS A 206 1.33 30.43 -16.05
N PRO A 207 1.84 29.96 -17.21
CA PRO A 207 3.22 30.24 -17.60
C PRO A 207 3.46 31.70 -17.99
N HIS A 208 2.39 32.48 -18.23
CA HIS A 208 2.49 33.89 -18.62
C HIS A 208 2.52 34.83 -17.41
N CYS A 209 1.67 34.62 -16.39
CA CYS A 209 1.56 35.51 -15.23
C CYS A 209 2.04 34.90 -13.91
N GLY A 210 2.31 33.59 -13.85
CA GLY A 210 2.72 32.89 -12.64
C GLY A 210 1.60 32.63 -11.62
N GLU A 211 0.36 33.02 -11.92
CA GLU A 211 -0.79 32.79 -11.05
C GLU A 211 -1.17 31.30 -11.02
N THR A 212 -1.46 30.78 -9.83
CA THR A 212 -1.84 29.38 -9.61
C THR A 212 -3.35 29.28 -9.43
N THR A 213 -3.99 28.41 -10.22
CA THR A 213 -5.43 28.17 -10.21
C THR A 213 -5.75 26.72 -9.89
N ASP A 214 -6.70 26.49 -8.99
CA ASP A 214 -7.29 25.17 -8.73
C ASP A 214 -8.33 24.83 -9.80
N ILE A 215 -7.98 23.97 -10.76
CA ILE A 215 -8.85 23.69 -11.93
C ILE A 215 -10.11 22.89 -11.56
N PHE A 216 -9.99 21.91 -10.66
CA PHE A 216 -11.08 20.98 -10.34
C PHE A 216 -11.71 21.22 -8.97
N ARG A 217 -10.85 21.40 -7.97
CA ARG A 217 -11.02 21.65 -6.52
C ARG A 217 -9.66 21.31 -5.86
N ASN A 218 -9.43 21.68 -4.61
CA ASN A 218 -8.17 21.40 -3.92
C ASN A 218 -8.37 20.49 -2.69
N GLY A 219 -7.31 19.77 -2.32
CA GLY A 219 -7.20 19.08 -1.04
C GLY A 219 -8.05 17.81 -0.89
N GLY A 220 -8.63 17.27 -1.95
CA GLY A 220 -9.51 16.11 -1.85
C GLY A 220 -8.77 14.81 -1.47
N GLY A 221 -7.58 14.61 -2.02
CA GLY A 221 -6.69 13.49 -1.72
C GLY A 221 -6.07 13.61 -0.33
N GLU A 222 -5.70 14.83 0.09
CA GLU A 222 -5.20 15.13 1.43
C GLU A 222 -6.30 14.97 2.49
N GLN A 223 -7.51 15.45 2.23
CA GLN A 223 -8.65 15.20 3.11
C GLN A 223 -8.95 13.70 3.22
N MET A 224 -8.91 12.97 2.11
CA MET A 224 -9.09 11.52 2.12
C MET A 224 -8.00 10.81 2.93
N SER A 225 -6.75 11.25 2.84
CA SER A 225 -5.64 10.65 3.59
C SER A 225 -5.88 10.79 5.09
N HIS A 226 -6.34 11.97 5.54
CA HIS A 226 -6.74 12.21 6.93
C HIS A 226 -7.91 11.34 7.36
N GLU A 227 -8.99 11.28 6.57
CA GLU A 227 -10.19 10.49 6.89
C GLU A 227 -9.93 8.99 6.99
N LEU A 228 -8.99 8.47 6.19
CA LEU A 228 -8.66 7.05 6.15
C LEU A 228 -7.44 6.70 7.02
N GLY A 229 -6.78 7.70 7.60
CA GLY A 229 -5.57 7.51 8.39
C GLY A 229 -4.39 6.96 7.59
N VAL A 230 -4.30 7.27 6.29
CA VAL A 230 -3.20 6.84 5.41
C VAL A 230 -2.27 8.02 5.07
N PRO A 231 -1.00 7.78 4.71
CA PRO A 231 -0.07 8.87 4.41
C PRO A 231 -0.46 9.67 3.16
N PHE A 232 -0.18 10.97 3.17
CA PHE A 232 -0.24 11.81 1.98
C PHE A 232 1.17 12.08 1.48
N LEU A 233 1.52 11.54 0.31
CA LEU A 233 2.89 11.67 -0.21
C LEU A 233 3.10 13.02 -0.92
N GLY A 234 2.03 13.61 -1.45
CA GLY A 234 2.07 14.94 -2.06
C GLY A 234 1.05 15.14 -3.18
N ALA A 235 1.06 16.35 -3.72
CA ALA A 235 0.20 16.76 -4.82
C ALA A 235 1.00 17.31 -6.00
N LEU A 236 0.76 16.78 -7.19
CA LEU A 236 1.40 17.21 -8.43
C LEU A 236 0.56 18.27 -9.15
N PRO A 237 1.18 19.35 -9.66
CA PRO A 237 0.47 20.31 -10.50
C PRO A 237 0.12 19.69 -11.86
N LEU A 238 -0.91 20.24 -12.50
CA LEU A 238 -1.16 20.06 -13.91
C LEU A 238 -0.13 20.88 -14.69
N ASP A 239 0.83 20.19 -15.29
CA ASP A 239 1.98 20.78 -15.95
C ASP A 239 2.11 20.19 -17.37
N ALA A 240 2.06 21.07 -18.38
CA ALA A 240 2.20 20.68 -19.78
C ALA A 240 3.57 20.04 -20.05
N GLY A 241 4.60 20.45 -19.31
CA GLY A 241 5.94 19.87 -19.38
C GLY A 241 5.92 18.36 -19.13
N VAL A 242 5.09 17.89 -18.21
CA VAL A 242 4.97 16.45 -17.89
C VAL A 242 4.53 15.65 -19.12
N VAL A 243 3.54 16.17 -19.85
CA VAL A 243 3.01 15.54 -21.06
C VAL A 243 4.05 15.60 -22.18
N THR A 244 4.57 16.79 -22.48
CA THR A 244 5.52 16.97 -23.59
C THR A 244 6.81 16.17 -23.40
N CYS A 245 7.30 16.08 -22.16
CA CYS A 245 8.46 15.28 -21.81
C CYS A 245 8.17 13.78 -21.91
N GLY A 246 7.00 13.34 -21.41
CA GLY A 246 6.56 11.95 -21.50
C GLY A 246 6.43 11.47 -22.94
N ASP A 247 5.72 12.22 -23.79
CA ASP A 247 5.50 11.87 -25.20
C ASP A 247 6.80 11.85 -26.02
N ALA A 248 7.80 12.64 -25.60
CA ALA A 248 9.13 12.65 -26.20
C ALA A 248 10.06 11.52 -25.71
N GLY A 249 9.59 10.63 -24.83
CA GLY A 249 10.41 9.56 -24.26
C GLY A 249 11.49 10.05 -23.29
N CYS A 250 11.34 11.26 -22.75
CA CYS A 250 12.28 11.89 -21.83
C CYS A 250 11.52 12.51 -20.65
N PRO A 251 11.15 11.71 -19.62
CA PRO A 251 10.28 12.13 -18.53
C PRO A 251 10.74 13.42 -17.84
N ILE A 252 9.80 14.19 -17.27
CA ILE A 252 10.07 15.55 -16.79
C ILE A 252 11.19 15.63 -15.75
N VAL A 253 11.33 14.60 -14.91
CA VAL A 253 12.42 14.54 -13.92
C VAL A 253 13.81 14.43 -14.56
N ILE A 254 13.89 13.94 -15.81
CA ILE A 254 15.12 13.88 -16.62
C ILE A 254 15.25 15.12 -17.51
N GLY A 255 14.21 15.44 -18.28
CA GLY A 255 14.24 16.51 -19.27
C GLY A 255 14.24 17.91 -18.67
N GLN A 256 13.60 18.10 -17.52
CA GLN A 256 13.47 19.39 -16.84
C GLN A 256 13.58 19.23 -15.31
N PRO A 257 14.76 18.85 -14.77
CA PRO A 257 14.93 18.50 -13.36
C PRO A 257 14.68 19.67 -12.38
N MET A 258 14.76 20.91 -12.88
CA MET A 258 14.52 22.12 -12.09
C MET A 258 13.05 22.59 -12.11
N SER A 259 12.19 21.93 -12.89
CA SER A 259 10.75 22.24 -12.94
C SER A 259 10.08 22.01 -11.58
N VAL A 260 8.94 22.68 -11.37
CA VAL A 260 8.13 22.49 -10.15
C VAL A 260 7.72 21.02 -10.03
N SER A 261 7.23 20.42 -11.11
CA SER A 261 6.82 19.01 -11.14
C SER A 261 7.96 18.06 -10.80
N ALA A 262 9.16 18.26 -11.38
CA ALA A 262 10.32 17.41 -11.05
C ALA A 262 10.71 17.49 -9.58
N ARG A 263 10.70 18.70 -9.00
CA ARG A 263 10.97 18.91 -7.57
C ARG A 263 9.91 18.25 -6.68
N VAL A 264 8.64 18.29 -7.08
CA VAL A 264 7.54 17.63 -6.36
C VAL A 264 7.65 16.10 -6.44
N TYR A 265 7.96 15.53 -7.62
CA TYR A 265 8.28 14.10 -7.73
C TYR A 265 9.46 13.71 -6.84
N GLY A 266 10.48 14.58 -6.80
CA GLY A 266 11.52 14.54 -5.78
C GLY A 266 10.90 14.42 -4.39
N ALA A 267 10.19 15.42 -3.89
CA ALA A 267 9.61 15.38 -2.54
C ALA A 267 8.79 14.10 -2.25
N ILE A 268 7.92 13.69 -3.18
CA ILE A 268 7.10 12.46 -3.08
C ILE A 268 7.99 11.21 -2.92
N ALA A 269 9.04 11.06 -3.73
CA ALA A 269 9.96 9.93 -3.60
C ALA A 269 10.68 9.93 -2.23
N GLY A 270 11.04 11.10 -1.69
CA GLY A 270 11.62 11.19 -0.34
C GLY A 270 10.65 10.79 0.77
N ALA A 271 9.39 11.21 0.66
CA ALA A 271 8.33 10.80 1.58
C ALA A 271 8.09 9.27 1.51
N LEU A 272 8.04 8.71 0.30
CA LEU A 272 7.87 7.27 0.10
C LEU A 272 9.03 6.45 0.70
N MET A 273 10.28 6.89 0.51
CA MET A 273 11.45 6.23 1.11
C MET A 273 11.36 6.23 2.63
N THR A 274 11.01 7.38 3.22
CA THR A 274 10.81 7.52 4.67
C THR A 274 9.74 6.53 5.17
N GLU A 275 8.64 6.40 4.43
CA GLU A 275 7.54 5.55 4.85
C GLU A 275 7.86 4.05 4.76
N LEU A 276 8.67 3.65 3.78
CA LEU A 276 9.15 2.28 3.66
C LEU A 276 10.19 1.92 4.72
N ASP A 277 11.11 2.84 5.03
CA ASP A 277 12.07 2.65 6.12
C ASP A 277 11.34 2.59 7.48
N THR A 278 10.27 3.36 7.65
CA THR A 278 9.48 3.33 8.90
C THR A 278 8.61 2.08 9.00
N ALA A 279 8.05 1.60 7.89
CA ALA A 279 7.35 0.32 7.83
C ALA A 279 8.26 -0.88 8.21
N ASP A 280 9.56 -0.82 7.91
CA ASP A 280 10.54 -1.83 8.34
C ASP A 280 10.74 -1.85 9.89
N THR A 281 10.36 -0.76 10.58
CA THR A 281 10.51 -0.60 12.04
C THR A 281 9.20 -0.70 12.85
N GLY A 282 8.04 -0.69 12.18
CA GLY A 282 6.72 -0.79 12.81
C GLY A 282 6.30 -2.24 13.14
N LEU A 283 5.06 -2.41 13.63
CA LEU A 283 4.50 -3.75 13.84
C LEU A 283 4.41 -4.51 12.52
N LYS A 284 4.93 -5.74 12.51
CA LYS A 284 4.69 -6.69 11.42
C LYS A 284 3.22 -7.10 11.39
N PRO A 285 2.65 -7.47 10.22
CA PRO A 285 1.28 -7.98 10.15
C PRO A 285 1.03 -9.12 11.14
N PHE A 286 -0.06 -9.05 11.89
CA PHE A 286 -0.39 -9.98 12.95
C PHE A 286 -1.89 -10.28 13.05
N VAL A 287 -2.18 -11.46 13.58
CA VAL A 287 -3.51 -11.87 14.04
C VAL A 287 -3.34 -12.34 15.48
N TRP A 288 -3.90 -11.58 16.41
CA TRP A 288 -3.70 -11.78 17.85
C TRP A 288 -5.00 -12.20 18.53
N LYS A 289 -5.00 -13.40 19.12
CA LYS A 289 -6.10 -13.88 19.97
C LYS A 289 -5.93 -13.31 21.38
N TRP A 290 -6.85 -12.47 21.80
CA TRP A 290 -6.73 -11.66 23.02
C TRP A 290 -6.62 -12.49 24.30
N ASP A 291 -7.47 -13.51 24.44
CA ASP A 291 -7.57 -14.29 25.68
C ASP A 291 -6.37 -15.20 25.90
N SER A 292 -5.92 -15.90 24.86
CA SER A 292 -4.76 -16.82 24.90
C SER A 292 -3.42 -16.12 24.72
N ASN A 293 -3.44 -14.84 24.33
CA ASN A 293 -2.27 -14.07 23.91
C ASN A 293 -1.50 -14.66 22.71
N GLU A 294 -2.10 -15.59 21.98
CA GLU A 294 -1.50 -16.23 20.80
C GLU A 294 -1.43 -15.24 19.63
N GLY A 295 -0.28 -15.13 18.98
CA GLY A 295 -0.09 -14.21 17.85
C GLY A 295 0.05 -12.74 18.25
N ALA A 296 0.28 -12.45 19.54
CA ALA A 296 0.56 -11.10 20.02
C ALA A 296 1.79 -10.50 19.31
N PRO A 297 1.73 -9.25 18.84
CA PRO A 297 2.88 -8.58 18.27
C PRO A 297 3.96 -8.31 19.34
N ALA A 298 5.20 -8.12 18.90
CA ALA A 298 6.32 -7.85 19.80
C ALA A 298 6.22 -6.45 20.43
N TRP A 299 6.71 -6.31 21.67
CA TRP A 299 6.93 -5.02 22.34
C TRP A 299 8.38 -4.57 22.12
N THR A 300 8.62 -3.71 21.13
CA THR A 300 9.99 -3.43 20.66
C THR A 300 10.53 -2.09 21.14
N GLN A 301 11.05 -2.05 22.38
CA GLN A 301 11.67 -0.82 22.92
C GLN A 301 12.84 -0.31 22.07
N ALA A 302 13.58 -1.19 21.39
CA ALA A 302 14.70 -0.81 20.54
C ALA A 302 14.29 -0.02 19.27
N ALA A 303 13.01 -0.05 18.89
CA ALA A 303 12.49 0.72 17.75
C ALA A 303 12.08 2.16 18.14
N VAL A 304 12.07 2.47 19.44
CA VAL A 304 11.80 3.81 19.97
C VAL A 304 13.00 4.73 19.74
N HIS A 305 12.75 5.95 19.26
CA HIS A 305 13.78 6.97 19.11
C HIS A 305 13.20 8.39 19.11
N LEU A 306 14.04 9.38 19.43
CA LEU A 306 13.62 10.78 19.66
C LEU A 306 12.97 11.47 18.45
N SER A 307 13.26 11.00 17.24
CA SER A 307 12.63 11.48 16.00
C SER A 307 11.59 10.50 15.44
N GLY A 308 11.10 9.58 16.26
CA GLY A 308 10.12 8.58 15.86
C GLY A 308 8.76 9.19 15.52
N ALA A 309 8.03 8.51 14.64
CA ALA A 309 6.69 8.95 14.26
C ALA A 309 5.69 8.77 15.41
N ARG A 310 4.86 9.80 15.62
CA ARG A 310 3.81 9.84 16.67
C ARG A 310 2.78 8.72 16.53
N ASN A 311 2.51 8.30 15.31
CA ASN A 311 1.39 7.44 14.94
C ASN A 311 1.81 6.04 14.48
N ILE A 312 3.08 5.66 14.69
CA ILE A 312 3.58 4.34 14.31
C ILE A 312 3.79 3.53 15.59
N PRO A 313 2.98 2.49 15.84
CA PRO A 313 3.18 1.64 16.99
C PRO A 313 4.36 0.70 16.73
N VAL A 314 5.17 0.52 17.76
CA VAL A 314 6.31 -0.40 17.81
C VAL A 314 6.13 -1.50 18.86
N GLY A 315 5.04 -1.43 19.63
CA GLY A 315 4.65 -2.46 20.56
C GLY A 315 3.18 -2.41 20.93
N LEU A 316 2.55 -3.57 20.97
CA LEU A 316 1.20 -3.75 21.52
C LEU A 316 1.28 -4.86 22.56
N LEU A 317 0.64 -4.67 23.71
CA LEU A 317 0.48 -5.74 24.70
C LEU A 317 -0.85 -5.63 25.43
N ARG A 318 -1.31 -6.77 25.93
CA ARG A 318 -2.44 -6.84 26.86
C ARG A 318 -1.87 -6.69 28.26
N ARG A 319 -2.11 -5.53 28.91
CA ARG A 319 -1.61 -5.26 30.27
C ARG A 319 -2.42 -6.03 31.31
N ASP A 320 -3.73 -6.09 31.11
CA ASP A 320 -4.70 -6.81 31.91
C ASP A 320 -5.94 -7.12 31.03
N PRO A 321 -6.99 -7.83 31.51
CA PRO A 321 -8.16 -8.16 30.69
C PRO A 321 -8.90 -6.96 30.06
N ARG A 322 -8.73 -5.75 30.61
CA ARG A 322 -9.41 -4.53 30.20
C ARG A 322 -8.52 -3.52 29.48
N THR A 323 -7.20 -3.70 29.50
CA THR A 323 -6.27 -2.66 29.04
C THR A 323 -5.42 -3.14 27.88
N LEU A 324 -5.54 -2.43 26.74
CA LEU A 324 -4.63 -2.52 25.61
C LEU A 324 -3.56 -1.43 25.75
N SER A 325 -2.30 -1.83 25.88
CA SER A 325 -1.16 -0.92 25.91
C SER A 325 -0.52 -0.81 24.53
N LEU A 326 -0.23 0.42 24.10
CA LEU A 326 0.49 0.75 22.89
C LEU A 326 1.79 1.48 23.23
N LEU A 327 2.88 1.05 22.62
CA LEU A 327 4.15 1.76 22.58
C LEU A 327 4.33 2.36 21.19
N TRP A 328 4.55 3.67 21.15
CA TRP A 328 4.75 4.42 19.92
C TRP A 328 6.24 4.62 19.63
N GLN A 329 6.58 4.83 18.36
CA GLN A 329 7.95 5.00 17.94
C GLN A 329 8.60 6.26 18.52
N ASP A 330 7.82 7.32 18.76
CA ASP A 330 8.23 8.53 19.49
C ASP A 330 8.49 8.29 20.99
N GLY A 331 8.25 7.07 21.48
CA GLY A 331 8.47 6.65 22.86
C GLY A 331 7.30 6.91 23.80
N HIS A 332 6.23 7.54 23.32
CA HIS A 332 5.01 7.69 24.09
C HIS A 332 4.35 6.32 24.32
N ARG A 333 3.55 6.23 25.38
CA ARG A 333 2.80 5.03 25.72
C ARG A 333 1.37 5.40 26.05
N ASP A 334 0.42 4.71 25.43
CA ASP A 334 -0.99 4.82 25.75
C ASP A 334 -1.51 3.50 26.31
N ASP A 335 -2.28 3.60 27.39
CA ASP A 335 -3.01 2.48 27.97
C ASP A 335 -4.51 2.77 27.78
N LEU A 336 -5.17 2.00 26.91
CA LEU A 336 -6.54 2.23 26.49
C LEU A 336 -7.48 1.16 27.08
N ASP A 337 -8.57 1.57 27.73
CA ASP A 337 -9.62 0.64 28.17
C ASP A 337 -10.37 0.08 26.95
N VAL A 338 -10.52 -1.25 26.92
CA VAL A 338 -11.13 -1.98 25.80
C VAL A 338 -12.60 -1.61 25.58
N ARG A 339 -13.33 -1.23 26.63
CA ARG A 339 -14.71 -0.77 26.49
C ARG A 339 -14.76 0.63 25.88
N ASP A 340 -13.85 1.50 26.27
CA ASP A 340 -13.76 2.85 25.69
C ASP A 340 -13.36 2.78 24.22
N LEU A 341 -12.44 1.89 23.86
CA LEU A 341 -12.15 1.53 22.47
C LEU A 341 -13.43 1.10 21.73
N ARG A 342 -14.19 0.16 22.29
CA ARG A 342 -15.45 -0.30 21.67
C ARG A 342 -16.47 0.82 21.48
N LEU A 343 -16.56 1.76 22.43
CA LEU A 343 -17.43 2.94 22.38
C LEU A 343 -16.94 4.03 21.40
N ALA A 344 -15.65 4.02 21.07
CA ALA A 344 -15.03 4.91 20.10
C ALA A 344 -15.14 4.42 18.65
N CYS A 345 -15.74 3.25 18.39
CA CYS A 345 -15.89 2.68 17.06
C CYS A 345 -16.55 3.66 16.06
N ARG A 346 -15.89 3.86 14.91
CA ARG A 346 -16.33 4.78 13.83
C ARG A 346 -16.90 4.09 12.59
N CYS A 347 -17.19 2.79 12.66
CA CYS A 347 -17.76 2.09 11.50
C CYS A 347 -19.17 2.58 11.16
N ALA A 348 -19.64 2.27 9.95
CA ALA A 348 -20.97 2.68 9.46
C ALA A 348 -22.15 2.12 10.30
N LEU A 349 -21.93 1.09 11.13
CA LEU A 349 -22.94 0.57 12.06
C LEU A 349 -22.98 1.36 13.39
N CYS A 350 -21.92 2.10 13.71
CA CYS A 350 -21.77 2.83 14.97
C CYS A 350 -21.85 4.35 14.79
N VAL A 351 -21.56 4.86 13.61
CA VAL A 351 -21.60 6.29 13.27
C VAL A 351 -22.21 6.48 11.89
N GLU A 352 -23.11 7.44 11.77
CA GLU A 352 -23.70 7.86 10.50
C GLU A 352 -22.69 8.67 9.69
N GLU A 353 -22.29 8.17 8.52
CA GLU A 353 -21.14 8.68 7.74
C GLU A 353 -21.26 10.17 7.35
N MET A 354 -22.46 10.66 7.04
CA MET A 354 -22.65 12.04 6.58
C MET A 354 -22.75 13.06 7.71
N SER A 355 -23.27 12.66 8.87
CA SER A 355 -23.57 13.58 9.99
C SER A 355 -22.57 13.46 11.14
N GLY A 356 -21.79 12.38 11.18
CA GLY A 356 -20.95 12.03 12.33
C GLY A 356 -21.75 11.62 13.57
N ARG A 357 -23.08 11.49 13.46
CA ARG A 357 -23.95 11.16 14.59
C ARG A 357 -23.67 9.74 15.06
N LYS A 358 -23.42 9.59 16.37
CA LYS A 358 -23.28 8.27 17.00
C LYS A 358 -24.61 7.52 16.93
N LEU A 359 -24.59 6.37 16.28
CA LEU A 359 -25.68 5.39 16.23
C LEU A 359 -25.56 4.37 17.37
N LEU A 360 -24.34 4.15 17.86
CA LEU A 360 -24.08 3.25 18.98
C LEU A 360 -24.64 3.83 20.28
N ASP A 361 -25.60 3.13 20.89
CA ASP A 361 -26.06 3.41 22.25
C ASP A 361 -25.05 2.83 23.26
N PRO A 362 -24.36 3.66 24.07
CA PRO A 362 -23.38 3.19 25.04
C PRO A 362 -23.91 2.19 26.06
N ARG A 363 -25.22 2.18 26.33
CA ARG A 363 -25.86 1.25 27.28
C ARG A 363 -25.94 -0.18 26.75
N THR A 364 -25.86 -0.35 25.43
CA THR A 364 -25.88 -1.67 24.80
C THR A 364 -24.49 -2.33 24.82
N VAL A 365 -23.44 -1.56 25.05
CA VAL A 365 -22.07 -2.06 25.22
C VAL A 365 -21.86 -2.51 26.66
N ARG A 366 -21.83 -3.83 26.85
CA ARG A 366 -21.63 -4.46 28.15
C ARG A 366 -20.35 -4.00 28.83
N ALA A 367 -20.36 -3.97 30.16
CA ALA A 367 -19.19 -3.58 30.95
C ALA A 367 -18.00 -4.54 30.74
N ASP A 368 -18.28 -5.82 30.52
CA ASP A 368 -17.30 -6.89 30.29
C ASP A 368 -16.98 -7.13 28.81
N VAL A 369 -17.30 -6.18 27.91
CA VAL A 369 -16.91 -6.29 26.51
C VAL A 369 -15.38 -6.39 26.40
N SER A 370 -14.90 -7.28 25.55
CA SER A 370 -13.48 -7.53 25.33
C SER A 370 -13.21 -7.87 23.87
N PRO A 371 -11.99 -7.64 23.37
CA PRO A 371 -11.55 -8.22 22.12
C PRO A 371 -11.51 -9.75 22.24
N ARG A 372 -11.95 -10.45 21.20
CA ARG A 372 -11.64 -11.86 20.96
C ARG A 372 -10.39 -11.99 20.09
N GLN A 373 -10.31 -11.16 19.06
CA GLN A 373 -9.20 -11.10 18.13
C GLN A 373 -8.87 -9.64 17.77
N ILE A 374 -7.58 -9.34 17.62
CA ILE A 374 -7.08 -8.06 17.10
C ILE A 374 -6.25 -8.40 15.87
N THR A 375 -6.54 -7.74 14.75
CA THR A 375 -5.88 -7.99 13.47
C THR A 375 -5.29 -6.70 12.95
N SER A 376 -4.04 -6.73 12.48
CA SER A 376 -3.45 -5.58 11.78
C SER A 376 -4.12 -5.36 10.43
N ILE A 377 -4.45 -4.11 10.12
CA ILE A 377 -4.95 -3.69 8.81
C ILE A 377 -3.90 -2.78 8.17
N GLY A 378 -3.11 -3.35 7.27
CA GLY A 378 -1.89 -2.70 6.77
C GLY A 378 -0.98 -2.28 7.92
N ASN A 379 -0.32 -1.13 7.76
CA ASN A 379 0.58 -0.54 8.76
C ASN A 379 -0.03 0.69 9.47
N TYR A 380 -1.31 0.95 9.27
CA TYR A 380 -1.94 2.22 9.68
C TYR A 380 -3.13 2.03 10.61
N ALA A 381 -3.62 0.80 10.81
CA ALA A 381 -4.78 0.54 11.65
C ALA A 381 -4.81 -0.88 12.24
N ILE A 382 -5.69 -1.08 13.22
CA ILE A 382 -6.09 -2.40 13.73
C ILE A 382 -7.60 -2.58 13.67
N GLN A 383 -8.04 -3.82 13.47
CA GLN A 383 -9.43 -4.23 13.54
C GLN A 383 -9.64 -5.14 14.74
N PHE A 384 -10.79 -5.00 15.38
CA PHE A 384 -11.18 -5.82 16.54
C PHE A 384 -12.41 -6.66 16.20
N ASP A 385 -12.32 -7.95 16.55
CA ASP A 385 -13.48 -8.82 16.71
C ASP A 385 -13.87 -8.84 18.18
N TRP A 386 -15.05 -8.32 18.50
CA TRP A 386 -15.50 -8.09 19.87
C TRP A 386 -16.34 -9.23 20.42
N SER A 387 -16.37 -9.36 21.74
CA SER A 387 -17.16 -10.37 22.45
C SER A 387 -18.66 -10.19 22.32
N ASP A 388 -19.13 -8.99 21.98
CA ASP A 388 -20.52 -8.64 21.66
C ASP A 388 -20.92 -9.01 20.20
N GLY A 389 -20.01 -9.60 19.43
CA GLY A 389 -20.21 -10.00 18.04
C GLY A 389 -19.91 -8.90 17.01
N HIS A 390 -19.53 -7.70 17.44
CA HIS A 390 -19.14 -6.62 16.52
C HIS A 390 -17.76 -6.89 15.91
N ASN A 391 -17.58 -6.71 14.60
CA ASN A 391 -16.31 -6.99 13.91
C ASN A 391 -15.99 -6.02 12.76
N SER A 392 -16.74 -4.93 12.59
CA SER A 392 -16.58 -4.01 11.45
C SER A 392 -15.73 -2.77 11.75
N GLY A 393 -15.32 -2.58 13.00
CA GLY A 393 -14.56 -1.40 13.45
C GLY A 393 -13.09 -1.48 13.06
N ILE A 394 -12.62 -0.52 12.26
CA ILE A 394 -11.20 -0.28 11.96
C ILE A 394 -10.76 0.96 12.74
N TYR A 395 -9.65 0.85 13.45
CA TYR A 395 -9.11 1.88 14.33
C TYR A 395 -7.76 2.30 13.78
N ALA A 396 -7.73 3.45 13.10
CA ALA A 396 -6.49 4.04 12.62
C ALA A 396 -5.57 4.37 13.78
N PHE A 397 -4.26 4.19 13.61
CA PHE A 397 -3.27 4.49 14.64
C PHE A 397 -3.27 5.96 15.04
N ASN A 398 -3.54 6.88 14.09
CA ASN A 398 -3.81 8.28 14.40
C ASN A 398 -4.96 8.44 15.40
N ASP A 399 -6.10 7.78 15.16
CA ASP A 399 -7.27 7.87 16.03
C ASP A 399 -7.02 7.25 17.41
N LEU A 400 -6.25 6.14 17.47
CA LEU A 400 -5.87 5.51 18.74
C LEU A 400 -4.95 6.40 19.56
N ARG A 401 -4.00 7.07 18.90
CA ARG A 401 -3.12 8.04 19.56
C ARG A 401 -3.89 9.25 20.06
N ASP A 402 -4.79 9.80 19.24
CA ASP A 402 -5.65 10.91 19.65
C ASP A 402 -6.58 10.52 20.81
N LEU A 403 -7.03 9.26 20.86
CA LEU A 403 -7.84 8.73 21.97
C LEU A 403 -7.03 8.64 23.26
N GLY A 404 -5.79 8.15 23.20
CA GLY A 404 -4.89 8.05 24.35
C GLY A 404 -4.57 9.40 24.97
N GLU A 405 -4.27 10.40 24.13
CA GLU A 405 -4.01 11.77 24.59
C GLU A 405 -5.24 12.40 25.28
N ARG A 406 -6.45 12.14 24.76
CA ARG A 406 -7.70 12.60 25.41
C ARG A 406 -7.93 11.92 26.76
N ALA A 407 -7.71 10.61 26.83
CA ALA A 407 -7.86 9.86 28.07
C ALA A 407 -6.88 10.33 29.15
N ALA A 408 -5.62 10.64 28.77
CA ALA A 408 -4.62 11.18 29.67
C ALA A 408 -4.99 12.56 30.22
N LEU A 409 -5.59 13.44 29.40
CA LEU A 409 -6.08 14.75 29.82
C LEU A 409 -7.25 14.65 30.81
N GLN A 410 -8.22 13.76 30.55
CA GLN A 410 -9.37 13.54 31.43
C GLN A 410 -8.94 12.97 32.79
N GLY A 411 -7.97 12.04 32.80
CA GLY A 411 -7.43 11.49 34.05
C GLY A 411 -6.59 12.48 34.86
N ALA A 412 -6.13 13.58 34.27
CA ALA A 412 -5.40 14.66 34.97
C ALA A 412 -6.34 15.75 35.53
N GLU A 413 -7.56 15.88 35.02
CA GLU A 413 -8.60 16.80 35.54
C GLU A 413 -9.42 16.17 36.67
N ASP A 414 -9.47 14.84 36.76
CA ASP A 414 -10.18 14.07 37.79
C ASP A 414 -9.31 13.78 39.06
N VAL A 415 -8.10 14.36 39.15
CA VAL A 415 -7.17 14.32 40.30
C VAL A 415 -7.04 15.70 40.91
#